data_AF-A0A2G4I4Z1-F1
#
_entry.id   AF-A0A2G4I4Z1-F1
#
_cell.length_a   1.000
_cell.length_b   1.000
_cell.length_c   1.000
_cell.angle_alpha   90.00
_cell.angle_beta   90.00
_cell.angle_gamma   90.00
#
_symmetry.space_group_name_H-M   'P 1'
#
loop_
_entity.id
_entity.type
_entity.pdbx_description
1 polymer ?
#
loop_
_entity_poly.entity_id
_entity_poly.type
_entity_poly.pdbx_seq_one_letter_code
_entity_poly.pdbx_strand_id
1 'polypeptide(L)'
;MTETEQQIFAALRDLDTAVARCRTENPPPPLLPVFERLDALAAQLPPGGNHDLRHYLQRKSYEKARLWLEGVDPEKGTCGR
;
A
#
# COMPACT_ATOMS: atom_id res chain seq x y z
N MET A 1 14.08 -2.41 6.31
CA MET A 1 12.64 -2.72 6.26
C MET A 1 12.31 -3.68 7.40
N THR A 2 11.39 -3.32 8.28
CA THR A 2 10.88 -4.17 9.36
C THR A 2 9.97 -5.27 8.81
N GLU A 3 9.60 -6.26 9.63
CA GLU A 3 8.61 -7.28 9.24
C GLU A 3 7.26 -6.63 8.86
N THR A 4 6.77 -5.70 9.67
CA THR A 4 5.51 -4.99 9.38
C THR A 4 5.57 -4.22 8.06
N GLU A 5 6.69 -3.55 7.77
CA GLU A 5 6.89 -2.84 6.50
C GLU A 5 6.91 -3.82 5.30
N GLN A 6 7.55 -4.98 5.43
CA GLN A 6 7.54 -6.03 4.40
C GLN A 6 6.12 -6.54 4.13
N GLN A 7 5.33 -6.76 5.19
CA GLN A 7 3.93 -7.17 5.06
C GLN A 7 3.06 -6.09 4.42
N ILE A 8 3.28 -4.80 4.75
CA ILE A 8 2.60 -3.68 4.11
C ILE A 8 2.94 -3.65 2.62
N PHE A 9 4.22 -3.80 2.26
CA PHE A 9 4.64 -3.80 0.86
C PHE A 9 4.01 -4.93 0.06
N ALA A 10 3.97 -6.14 0.62
CA ALA A 10 3.28 -7.28 0.01
C ALA A 10 1.79 -6.97 -0.20
N ALA A 11 1.10 -6.44 0.81
CA ALA A 11 -0.31 -6.07 0.70
C ALA A 11 -0.58 -4.96 -0.33
N LEU A 12 0.34 -4.00 -0.50
CA LEU A 12 0.24 -2.96 -1.53
C LEU A 12 0.39 -3.55 -2.94
N ARG A 13 1.25 -4.56 -3.13
CA ARG A 13 1.39 -5.27 -4.41
C ARG A 13 0.18 -6.16 -4.70
N ASP A 14 -0.37 -6.79 -3.67
CA ASP A 14 -1.62 -7.55 -3.78
C ASP A 14 -2.78 -6.64 -4.20
N LEU A 15 -2.84 -5.41 -3.67
CA LEU A 15 -3.83 -4.41 -4.07
C LEU A 15 -3.70 -4.06 -5.56
N ASP A 16 -2.50 -3.75 -6.03
CA ASP A 16 -2.21 -3.44 -7.44
C ASP A 16 -2.66 -4.59 -8.37
N THR A 17 -2.31 -5.82 -7.98
CA THR A 17 -2.70 -7.04 -8.70
C THR A 17 -4.22 -7.23 -8.71
N ALA A 18 -4.88 -7.06 -7.57
CA ALA A 18 -6.33 -7.21 -7.46
C ALA A 18 -7.08 -6.14 -8.28
N VAL A 19 -6.60 -4.89 -8.29
CA VAL A 19 -7.14 -3.81 -9.13
C VAL A 19 -6.96 -4.12 -10.62
N ALA A 20 -5.81 -4.67 -11.02
CA ALA A 20 -5.61 -5.11 -12.39
C ALA A 20 -6.59 -6.22 -12.78
N ARG A 21 -6.80 -7.20 -11.89
CA ARG A 21 -7.74 -8.31 -12.08
C ARG A 21 -9.21 -7.86 -12.14
N CYS A 22 -9.60 -6.82 -11.40
CA CYS A 22 -10.95 -6.23 -11.52
C CYS A 22 -11.28 -5.75 -12.93
N ARG A 23 -10.28 -5.40 -13.75
CA ARG A 23 -10.49 -4.98 -15.15
C ARG A 23 -10.64 -6.15 -16.11
N THR A 24 -10.19 -7.35 -15.72
CA THR A 24 -10.11 -8.53 -16.61
C THR A 24 -11.05 -9.66 -16.18
N GLU A 25 -11.43 -9.74 -14.91
CA GLU A 25 -12.23 -10.83 -14.34
C GLU A 25 -13.69 -10.44 -14.13
N ASN A 26 -14.58 -11.42 -14.30
CA ASN A 26 -16.01 -11.27 -14.01
C ASN A 26 -16.54 -12.55 -13.31
N PRO A 27 -16.97 -12.48 -12.04
CA PRO A 27 -17.04 -11.27 -11.21
C PRO A 27 -15.65 -10.78 -10.77
N PRO A 28 -15.48 -9.46 -10.53
CA PRO A 28 -14.22 -8.90 -10.05
C PRO A 28 -13.87 -9.41 -8.64
N PRO A 29 -12.57 -9.57 -8.31
CA PRO A 29 -12.16 -9.97 -6.97
C PRO A 29 -12.51 -8.91 -5.91
N PRO A 30 -12.79 -9.32 -4.66
CA PRO A 30 -13.09 -8.38 -3.59
C PRO A 30 -11.83 -7.62 -3.16
N LEU A 31 -11.87 -6.30 -3.25
CA LEU A 31 -10.77 -5.42 -2.81
C LEU A 31 -10.83 -5.09 -1.31
N LEU A 32 -12.02 -5.21 -0.71
CA LEU A 32 -12.26 -4.89 0.72
C LEU A 32 -11.27 -5.60 1.67
N PRO A 33 -11.02 -6.93 1.54
CA PRO A 33 -10.11 -7.63 2.43
C PRO A 33 -8.66 -7.12 2.35
N VAL A 34 -8.26 -6.59 1.19
CA VAL A 34 -6.91 -6.03 1.00
C VAL A 34 -6.77 -4.71 1.75
N PHE A 35 -7.80 -3.86 1.72
CA PHE A 35 -7.82 -2.61 2.48
C PHE A 35 -7.84 -2.85 3.99
N GLU A 36 -8.67 -3.78 4.47
CA GLU A 36 -8.72 -4.13 5.89
C GLU A 36 -7.37 -4.66 6.40
N ARG A 37 -6.69 -5.46 5.58
CA ARG A 37 -5.33 -5.94 5.90
C ARG A 37 -4.32 -4.80 5.97
N LEU A 38 -4.38 -3.85 5.03
CA LEU A 38 -3.50 -2.67 5.04
C LEU A 38 -3.74 -1.79 6.28
N ASP A 39 -5.00 -1.58 6.67
CA ASP A 39 -5.34 -0.79 7.87
C ASP A 39 -4.85 -1.49 9.16
N ALA A 40 -5.04 -2.81 9.25
CA ALA A 40 -4.54 -3.60 10.38
C ALA A 40 -3.01 -3.60 10.49
N LEU A 41 -2.30 -3.64 9.36
CA LEU A 41 -0.84 -3.55 9.33
C LEU A 41 -0.34 -2.15 9.65
N ALA A 42 -1.01 -1.11 9.15
CA ALA A 42 -0.70 0.28 9.46
C ALA A 42 -0.86 0.58 10.96
N ALA A 43 -1.84 -0.03 11.63
CA ALA A 43 -2.03 0.07 13.07
C ALA A 43 -0.91 -0.60 13.89
N GLN A 44 -0.23 -1.59 13.32
CA GLN A 44 0.89 -2.31 13.95
C GLN A 44 2.25 -1.64 13.72
N LEU A 45 2.31 -0.56 12.93
CA LEU A 45 3.56 0.16 12.72
C LEU A 45 4.11 0.67 14.07
N PRO A 46 5.39 0.40 14.38
CA PRO A 46 5.97 0.86 15.63
C PRO A 46 5.90 2.39 15.71
N PRO A 47 5.73 2.97 16.91
CA PRO A 47 5.68 4.43 17.09
C PRO A 47 7.01 5.12 16.74
N GLY A 48 8.13 4.39 16.72
CA GLY A 48 9.42 4.84 16.18
C GLY A 48 9.63 4.54 14.68
N GLY A 49 8.60 4.04 14.00
CA GLY A 49 8.60 3.78 12.56
C GLY A 49 8.54 5.06 11.74
N ASN A 50 8.66 4.92 10.42
CA ASN A 50 8.76 6.08 9.55
C ASN A 50 7.44 6.84 9.43
N HIS A 51 7.46 8.13 9.80
CA HIS A 51 6.28 8.99 9.83
C HIS A 51 5.62 9.12 8.45
N ASP A 52 6.42 9.19 7.38
CA ASP A 52 5.91 9.35 6.02
C ASP A 52 5.11 8.14 5.55
N LEU A 53 5.62 6.92 5.81
CA LEU A 53 4.90 5.68 5.48
C LEU A 53 3.54 5.64 6.18
N ARG A 54 3.52 5.95 7.48
CA ARG A 54 2.28 6.01 8.26
C ARG A 54 1.33 7.06 7.70
N HIS A 55 1.83 8.24 7.33
CA HIS A 55 1.04 9.30 6.71
C HIS A 55 0.42 8.84 5.38
N TYR A 56 1.19 8.19 4.51
CA TYR A 56 0.68 7.70 3.23
C TYR A 56 -0.41 6.66 3.41
N LEU A 57 -0.23 5.70 4.33
CA LEU A 57 -1.24 4.68 4.63
C LEU A 57 -2.53 5.30 5.20
N GLN A 58 -2.41 6.24 6.14
CA GLN A 58 -3.57 6.94 6.73
C GLN A 58 -4.35 7.77 5.72
N ARG A 59 -3.67 8.35 4.72
CA ARG A 59 -4.31 9.11 3.64
C ARG A 59 -4.71 8.25 2.45
N LYS A 60 -4.64 6.92 2.57
CA LYS A 60 -4.92 5.96 1.49
C LYS A 60 -4.10 6.24 0.21
N SER A 61 -2.93 6.85 0.38
CA SER A 61 -1.96 7.12 -0.69
C SER A 61 -1.09 5.88 -0.90
N TYR A 62 -1.73 4.78 -1.28
CA TYR A 62 -1.08 3.45 -1.39
C TYR A 62 0.07 3.43 -2.40
N GLU A 63 -0.04 4.18 -3.49
CA GLU A 63 1.05 4.32 -4.47
C GLU A 63 2.28 5.00 -3.88
N LYS A 64 2.09 6.11 -3.13
CA LYS A 64 3.19 6.77 -2.43
C LYS A 64 3.82 5.88 -1.36
N ALA A 65 2.99 5.14 -0.62
CA ALA A 65 3.49 4.16 0.35
C ALA A 65 4.34 3.08 -0.34
N ARG A 66 3.94 2.62 -1.53
CA ARG A 66 4.71 1.64 -2.31
C ARG A 66 6.04 2.22 -2.78
N LEU A 67 6.03 3.40 -3.41
CA LEU A 67 7.23 4.08 -3.88
C LEU A 67 8.23 4.30 -2.75
N TRP A 68 7.74 4.77 -1.61
CA TRP A 68 8.54 4.97 -0.41
C TRP A 68 9.19 3.66 0.06
N LEU A 69 8.44 2.55 0.10
CA LEU A 69 8.94 1.22 0.45
C LEU A 69 9.92 0.64 -0.58
N GLU A 70 9.82 1.05 -1.84
CA GLU A 70 10.76 0.72 -2.92
C GLU A 70 12.04 1.58 -2.88
N GLY A 71 12.14 2.52 -1.94
CA GLY A 71 13.25 3.48 -1.86
C GLY A 71 13.23 4.52 -2.98
N VAL A 72 12.10 4.64 -3.68
CA VAL A 72 11.84 5.67 -4.68
C VAL A 72 11.21 6.86 -3.99
N ASP A 73 11.64 8.06 -4.38
CA ASP A 73 11.06 9.28 -3.86
C ASP A 73 9.56 9.37 -4.26
N PRO A 74 8.63 9.36 -3.29
CA PRO A 74 7.20 9.35 -3.56
C PRO A 74 6.68 10.68 -4.12
N GLU A 75 7.44 11.78 -4.00
CA GLU A 75 7.15 13.08 -4.60
C GLU A 75 7.67 13.17 -6.04
N LYS A 76 8.57 12.26 -6.44
CA LYS A 76 8.92 12.00 -7.86
C LYS A 76 7.95 11.04 -8.55
N GLY A 77 7.07 10.39 -7.78
CA GLY A 77 5.99 9.56 -8.28
C GLY A 77 5.12 10.36 -9.24
N THR A 78 5.01 9.89 -10.47
CA THR A 78 4.28 10.54 -11.57
C THR A 78 2.80 10.70 -11.22
N CYS A 79 2.43 11.80 -10.58
CA CYS A 79 1.07 12.31 -10.59
C CYS A 79 0.68 12.59 -12.05
N GLY A 80 -0.08 11.67 -12.65
CA GLY A 80 -0.87 11.88 -13.87
C GLY A 80 -0.09 12.07 -15.17
N ARG A 81 -0.12 11.05 -16.03
CA ARG A 81 -0.16 11.27 -17.48
C ARG A 81 -1.19 10.33 -18.10
#